data_AF-A0A1F8QGJ3-F1
#
_entry.id   AF-A0A1F8QGJ3-F1
#
_cell.length_a   1.000
_cell.length_b   1.000
_cell.length_c   1.000
_cell.angle_alpha   90.00
_cell.angle_beta   90.00
_cell.angle_gamma   90.00
#
_symmetry.space_group_name_H-M   'P 1'
#
loop_
_entity.id
_entity.type
_entity.pdbx_description
1 polymer ?
#
loop_
_entity_poly.entity_id
_entity_poly.type
_entity_poly.pdbx_seq_one_letter_code
_entity_poly.pdbx_strand_id
1 'polypeptide(L)'
;MNASKILIILAHAFLGWALCAATIGIGMAVASVNTALIIHAIAAPIIFFGVSLVYFNKFNFTTPVQTALIFIAFVIAMDFFLVAMIINRSFEMFASLLGTWIPFTLIFLSTWLTGLFVNRKIPVTQ
;
A
#
# COMPACT_ATOMS: atom_id res chain seq x y z
N MET A 1 -6.87 9.29 -19.25
CA MET A 1 -5.60 9.55 -18.53
C MET A 1 -4.45 9.13 -19.44
N ASN A 2 -3.38 9.91 -19.57
CA ASN A 2 -2.26 9.54 -20.43
C ASN A 2 -1.35 8.49 -19.77
N ALA A 3 -0.53 7.79 -20.55
CA ALA A 3 0.32 6.70 -20.08
C ALA A 3 1.26 7.12 -18.94
N SER A 4 1.85 8.31 -19.01
CA SER A 4 2.77 8.82 -17.99
C SER A 4 2.12 8.95 -16.61
N LYS A 5 0.87 9.45 -16.54
CA LYS A 5 0.14 9.57 -15.26
C LYS A 5 -0.15 8.20 -14.66
N ILE A 6 -0.57 7.23 -15.48
CA ILE A 6 -0.80 5.85 -15.05
C ILE A 6 0.49 5.26 -14.47
N LEU A 7 1.60 5.38 -15.20
CA LEU A 7 2.90 4.89 -14.76
C LEU A 7 3.34 5.49 -13.42
N ILE A 8 3.14 6.79 -13.22
CA ILE A 8 3.46 7.44 -11.95
C ILE A 8 2.62 6.88 -10.79
N ILE A 9 1.31 6.69 -10.99
CA ILE A 9 0.43 6.12 -9.95
C ILE A 9 0.87 4.70 -9.60
N LEU A 10 1.11 3.86 -10.61
CA LEU A 10 1.53 2.47 -10.42
C LEU A 10 2.93 2.38 -9.80
N ALA A 11 3.85 3.28 -10.13
CA ALA A 11 5.18 3.31 -9.51
C ALA A 11 5.12 3.60 -8.00
N HIS A 12 4.21 4.48 -7.56
CA HIS A 12 4.00 4.73 -6.13
C HIS A 12 3.39 3.51 -5.44
N ALA A 13 2.37 2.89 -6.04
CA ALA A 13 1.78 1.67 -5.51
C ALA A 13 2.81 0.54 -5.39
N PHE A 14 3.65 0.37 -6.42
CA PHE A 14 4.75 -0.58 -6.43
C PHE A 14 5.79 -0.30 -5.36
N LEU A 15 6.19 0.96 -5.18
CA LEU A 15 7.13 1.34 -4.12
C LEU A 15 6.57 1.00 -2.73
N GLY A 16 5.29 1.32 -2.48
CA GLY A 16 4.62 0.96 -1.23
C GLY A 16 4.60 -0.55 -1.00
N TRP A 17 4.20 -1.32 -2.01
CA TRP A 17 4.22 -2.79 -1.96
C TRP A 17 5.63 -3.36 -1.70
N ALA A 18 6.65 -2.87 -2.41
CA ALA A 18 8.02 -3.37 -2.29
C ALA A 18 8.58 -3.13 -0.88
N LEU A 19 8.29 -1.97 -0.28
CA LEU A 19 8.67 -1.66 1.11
C LEU A 19 7.91 -2.55 2.12
N CYS A 20 6.64 -2.84 1.86
CA CYS A 20 5.86 -3.79 2.65
C CYS A 20 6.45 -5.21 2.59
N ALA A 21 6.78 -5.70 1.38
CA ALA A 21 7.41 -6.99 1.15
C ALA A 21 8.79 -7.06 1.83
N ALA A 22 9.59 -5.99 1.75
CA ALA A 22 10.87 -5.89 2.45
C ALA A 22 10.69 -5.97 3.98
N THR A 23 9.65 -5.32 4.52
CA THR A 23 9.37 -5.36 5.97
C THR A 23 9.08 -6.79 6.45
N ILE A 24 8.26 -7.54 5.71
CA ILE A 24 7.98 -8.96 6.03
C ILE A 24 9.24 -9.81 5.82
N GLY A 25 9.93 -9.66 4.69
CA GLY A 25 11.11 -10.47 4.37
C GLY A 25 12.23 -10.30 5.39
N ILE A 26 12.53 -9.06 5.79
CA ILE A 26 13.51 -8.78 6.84
C ILE A 26 12.97 -9.26 8.19
N GLY A 27 11.71 -8.95 8.53
CA GLY A 27 11.09 -9.34 9.80
C GLY A 27 11.12 -10.86 10.02
N MET A 28 10.83 -11.65 9.00
CA MET A 28 10.89 -13.12 9.06
C MET A 28 12.32 -13.66 9.18
N ALA A 29 13.33 -12.90 8.71
CA ALA A 29 14.73 -13.30 8.83
C ALA A 29 15.32 -13.06 10.22
N VAL A 30 14.77 -12.10 10.99
CA VAL A 30 15.35 -11.66 12.27
C VAL A 30 14.42 -11.79 13.47
N ALA A 31 13.14 -12.13 13.26
CA ALA A 31 12.14 -12.24 14.30
C ALA A 31 11.18 -13.43 14.06
N SER A 32 10.31 -13.70 15.03
CA SER A 32 9.25 -14.69 14.86
C SER A 32 8.24 -14.24 13.81
N VAL A 33 7.54 -15.19 13.17
CA VAL A 33 6.49 -14.90 12.18
C VAL A 33 5.44 -13.94 12.75
N ASN A 34 4.92 -14.20 13.96
CA ASN A 34 3.92 -13.34 14.59
C ASN A 34 4.47 -11.92 14.84
N THR A 35 5.72 -11.79 15.29
CA THR A 35 6.36 -10.49 15.47
C THR A 35 6.52 -9.76 14.13
N ALA A 36 6.96 -10.45 13.09
CA ALA A 36 7.11 -9.89 11.75
C ALA A 36 5.76 -9.40 11.19
N LEU A 37 4.68 -10.16 11.40
CA LEU A 37 3.32 -9.77 11.00
C LEU A 37 2.83 -8.52 11.75
N ILE A 38 3.08 -8.42 13.06
CA ILE A 38 2.73 -7.23 13.85
C ILE A 38 3.50 -6.01 13.36
N ILE A 39 4.82 -6.15 13.18
CA ILE A 39 5.68 -5.07 12.67
C ILE A 39 5.16 -4.62 11.30
N HIS A 40 4.86 -5.56 10.40
CA HIS A 40 4.34 -5.25 9.09
C HIS A 40 2.98 -4.54 9.15
N ALA A 41 2.03 -5.01 9.96
CA ALA A 41 0.72 -4.39 10.11
C ALA A 41 0.82 -2.92 10.58
N ILE A 42 1.83 -2.59 11.40
CA ILE A 42 2.13 -1.21 11.81
C ILE A 42 2.86 -0.43 10.71
N ALA A 43 3.84 -1.06 10.06
CA ALA A 43 4.65 -0.42 9.03
C ALA A 43 3.86 -0.08 7.77
N ALA A 44 2.93 -0.95 7.34
CA ALA A 44 2.13 -0.77 6.12
C ALA A 44 1.43 0.61 6.05
N PRO A 45 0.61 1.03 7.05
CA PRO A 45 -0.01 2.34 7.02
C PRO A 45 1.00 3.49 7.07
N ILE A 46 2.15 3.34 7.73
CA ILE A 46 3.19 4.38 7.80
C ILE A 46 3.86 4.57 6.43
N ILE A 47 4.21 3.46 5.78
CA ILE A 47 4.77 3.44 4.42
C ILE A 47 3.78 4.11 3.46
N PHE A 48 2.51 3.69 3.48
CA PHE A 48 1.51 4.22 2.57
C PHE A 48 1.10 5.66 2.90
N PHE A 49 1.21 6.11 4.15
CA PHE A 49 1.11 7.53 4.49
C PHE A 49 2.22 8.32 3.77
N GLY A 50 3.48 7.91 3.90
CA GLY A 50 4.61 8.59 3.26
C GLY A 50 4.51 8.61 1.73
N VAL A 51 4.22 7.46 1.12
CA VAL A 51 4.05 7.32 -0.34
C VAL A 51 2.89 8.18 -0.85
N SER A 52 1.74 8.12 -0.18
CA SER A 52 0.55 8.89 -0.58
C SER A 52 0.74 10.39 -0.35
N LEU A 53 1.48 10.79 0.70
CA LEU A 53 1.81 12.19 0.94
C LEU A 53 2.64 12.77 -0.21
N VAL A 54 3.65 12.03 -0.71
CA VAL A 54 4.42 12.46 -1.89
C VAL A 54 3.52 12.51 -3.12
N TYR A 55 2.67 11.51 -3.33
CA TYR A 55 1.77 11.45 -4.47
C TYR A 55 0.79 12.64 -4.51
N PHE A 56 0.09 12.92 -3.40
CA PHE A 56 -0.92 13.97 -3.34
C PHE A 56 -0.32 15.38 -3.34
N ASN A 57 0.89 15.59 -2.82
CA ASN A 57 1.53 16.91 -2.88
C ASN A 57 2.12 17.23 -4.26
N LYS A 58 2.62 16.23 -4.99
CA LYS A 58 3.33 16.47 -6.27
C LYS A 58 2.50 16.22 -7.52
N PHE A 59 1.60 15.25 -7.50
CA PHE A 59 0.94 14.74 -8.71
C PHE A 59 -0.57 14.88 -8.65
N ASN A 60 -1.21 14.36 -7.59
CA ASN A 60 -2.64 14.51 -7.31
C ASN A 60 -3.58 14.27 -8.51
N PHE A 61 -3.33 13.21 -9.31
CA PHE A 61 -4.09 12.98 -10.54
C PHE A 61 -5.48 12.35 -10.32
N THR A 62 -5.76 11.86 -9.12
CA THR A 62 -6.93 11.05 -8.76
C THR A 62 -7.52 11.50 -7.43
N THR A 63 -8.81 11.26 -7.22
CA THR A 63 -9.44 11.55 -5.92
C THR A 63 -8.84 10.65 -4.81
N PRO A 64 -8.93 11.03 -3.53
CA PRO A 64 -8.39 10.23 -2.43
C PRO A 64 -8.88 8.78 -2.42
N VAL A 65 -10.16 8.55 -2.70
CA VAL A 65 -10.76 7.22 -2.77
C VAL A 65 -10.21 6.44 -3.97
N GLN A 66 -10.10 7.07 -5.15
CA GLN A 66 -9.52 6.43 -6.33
C GLN A 66 -8.07 6.00 -6.08
N THR A 67 -7.24 6.86 -5.49
CA THR A 67 -5.85 6.51 -5.15
C THR A 67 -5.80 5.34 -4.18
N ALA A 68 -6.60 5.37 -3.11
CA ALA A 68 -6.64 4.31 -2.12
C ALA A 68 -7.06 2.96 -2.73
N LEU A 69 -8.05 2.95 -3.63
CA LEU A 69 -8.49 1.77 -4.37
C LEU A 69 -7.42 1.25 -5.35
N ILE A 70 -6.74 2.14 -6.06
CA ILE A 70 -5.68 1.72 -6.99
C ILE A 70 -4.51 1.11 -6.21
N PHE A 71 -4.09 1.75 -5.12
CA PHE A 71 -2.97 1.30 -4.31
C PHE A 71 -3.26 -0.07 -3.67
N ILE A 72 -4.42 -0.25 -3.03
CA ILE A 72 -4.78 -1.55 -2.44
C ILE A 72 -4.96 -2.62 -3.51
N ALA A 73 -5.62 -2.32 -4.65
CA ALA A 73 -5.79 -3.29 -5.73
C ALA A 73 -4.45 -3.74 -6.31
N PHE A 74 -3.50 -2.83 -6.44
CA PHE A 74 -2.14 -3.15 -6.86
C PHE A 74 -1.43 -4.05 -5.85
N VAL A 75 -1.47 -3.73 -4.56
CA VAL A 75 -0.89 -4.55 -3.49
C VAL A 75 -1.49 -5.96 -3.51
N ILE A 76 -2.82 -6.07 -3.56
CA ILE A 76 -3.53 -7.36 -3.66
C ILE A 76 -3.07 -8.15 -4.89
N ALA A 77 -2.95 -7.51 -6.05
CA ALA A 77 -2.51 -8.17 -7.27
C ALA A 77 -1.08 -8.70 -7.13
N MET A 78 -0.17 -7.90 -6.58
CA MET A 78 1.22 -8.31 -6.37
C MET A 78 1.34 -9.44 -5.34
N ASP A 79 0.59 -9.37 -4.24
CA ASP A 79 0.57 -10.42 -3.23
C ASP A 79 -0.05 -11.71 -3.78
N PHE A 80 -1.08 -11.62 -4.61
CA PHE A 80 -1.71 -12.79 -5.22
C PHE A 80 -0.80 -13.46 -6.26
N PHE A 81 -0.32 -12.69 -7.25
CA PHE A 81 0.41 -13.24 -8.38
C PHE A 81 1.88 -13.52 -8.05
N LEU A 82 2.57 -12.64 -7.33
CA LEU A 82 3.98 -12.86 -7.02
C LEU A 82 4.16 -13.64 -5.72
N VAL A 83 3.55 -13.18 -4.63
CA VAL A 83 3.83 -13.77 -3.31
C VAL A 83 3.15 -15.13 -3.17
N ALA A 84 1.83 -15.21 -3.33
CA ALA A 84 1.10 -16.45 -3.12
C ALA A 84 1.37 -17.49 -4.23
N MET A 85 1.28 -17.10 -5.50
CA MET A 85 1.40 -18.06 -6.61
C MET A 85 2.84 -18.48 -6.91
N ILE A 86 3.79 -17.54 -6.96
CA ILE A 86 5.16 -17.82 -7.41
C ILE A 86 6.08 -18.15 -6.24
N ILE A 87 6.09 -17.32 -5.19
CA ILE A 87 7.05 -17.42 -4.08
C ILE A 87 6.61 -18.50 -3.08
N ASN A 88 5.46 -18.33 -2.44
CA ASN A 88 4.95 -19.23 -1.41
C ASN A 88 4.29 -20.49 -1.98
N ARG A 89 3.80 -20.42 -3.22
CA ARG A 89 3.01 -21.49 -3.87
C ARG A 89 1.82 -21.95 -3.02
N SER A 90 1.23 -21.01 -2.28
CA SER A 90 0.14 -21.23 -1.34
C SER A 90 -0.67 -19.95 -1.16
N PHE A 91 -2.00 -20.09 -1.02
CA PHE A 91 -2.92 -18.98 -0.75
C PHE A 91 -3.24 -18.80 0.73
N GLU A 92 -2.57 -19.52 1.63
CA GLU A 92 -2.82 -19.47 3.08
C GLU A 92 -2.68 -18.06 3.68
N MET A 93 -1.81 -17.22 3.10
CA MET A 93 -1.67 -15.83 3.58
C MET A 93 -3.01 -15.08 3.56
N PHE A 94 -3.87 -15.32 2.56
CA PHE A 94 -5.19 -14.67 2.45
C PHE A 94 -6.20 -15.15 3.49
N ALA A 95 -5.94 -16.24 4.21
CA ALA A 95 -6.73 -16.64 5.37
C ALA A 95 -6.33 -15.88 6.64
N SER A 96 -5.19 -15.18 6.64
CA SER A 96 -4.67 -14.47 7.81
C SER A 96 -5.30 -13.08 7.97
N LEU A 97 -6.06 -12.90 9.04
CA LEU A 97 -6.59 -11.59 9.42
C LEU A 97 -5.45 -10.61 9.72
N LEU A 98 -4.46 -11.03 10.50
CA LEU A 98 -3.33 -10.19 10.92
C LEU A 98 -2.35 -9.89 9.78
N GLY A 99 -2.06 -10.89 8.95
CA GLY A 99 -1.04 -10.78 7.91
C GLY A 99 -1.52 -10.20 6.59
N THR A 100 -2.83 -10.06 6.37
CA THR A 100 -3.36 -9.64 5.06
C THR A 100 -4.49 -8.64 5.19
N TRP A 101 -5.61 -9.02 5.82
CA TRP A 101 -6.81 -8.18 5.82
C TRP A 101 -6.63 -6.89 6.64
N ILE A 102 -6.01 -6.97 7.82
CA ILE A 102 -5.70 -5.77 8.62
C ILE A 102 -4.75 -4.83 7.85
N PRO A 103 -3.59 -5.29 7.33
CA PRO A 103 -2.72 -4.46 6.50
C PRO A 103 -3.45 -3.82 5.30
N PHE A 104 -4.28 -4.57 4.57
CA PHE A 104 -5.05 -4.06 3.45
C PHE A 104 -5.99 -2.92 3.85
N THR A 105 -6.78 -3.10 4.91
CA THR A 105 -7.67 -2.06 5.43
C THR A 105 -6.87 -0.83 5.88
N LEU A 106 -5.74 -1.03 6.58
CA LEU A 106 -4.89 0.06 7.06
C LEU A 106 -4.22 0.84 5.93
N ILE A 107 -3.79 0.16 4.86
CA ILE A 107 -3.24 0.80 3.64
C ILE A 107 -4.30 1.68 2.98
N PHE A 108 -5.53 1.16 2.83
CA PHE A 108 -6.64 1.91 2.26
C PHE A 108 -6.94 3.16 3.10
N LEU A 109 -7.15 2.98 4.41
CA LEU A 109 -7.48 4.08 5.32
C LEU A 109 -6.36 5.13 5.37
N SER A 110 -5.10 4.70 5.48
CA SER A 110 -3.95 5.60 5.50
C SER A 110 -3.88 6.44 4.22
N THR A 111 -4.01 5.80 3.05
CA THR A 111 -3.97 6.50 1.76
C THR A 111 -5.15 7.47 1.61
N TRP A 112 -6.37 7.03 1.96
CA TRP A 112 -7.58 7.83 1.87
C TRP A 112 -7.53 9.06 2.78
N LEU A 113 -7.18 8.87 4.06
CA LEU A 113 -7.07 9.95 5.04
C LEU A 113 -5.96 10.95 4.66
N THR A 114 -4.84 10.47 4.12
CA THR A 114 -3.76 11.34 3.63
C THR A 114 -4.25 12.25 2.50
N GLY A 115 -5.01 11.70 1.54
CA GLY A 115 -5.59 12.49 0.47
C GLY A 115 -6.61 13.52 0.97
N LEU A 116 -7.46 13.16 1.94
CA LEU A 116 -8.39 14.12 2.57
C LEU A 116 -7.65 15.25 3.29
N PHE A 117 -6.57 14.92 4.00
CA PHE A 117 -5.76 15.91 4.72
C PHE A 117 -5.05 16.88 3.79
N VAL A 118 -4.44 16.38 2.71
CA VAL A 118 -3.72 17.21 1.73
C VAL A 118 -4.69 18.07 0.91
N ASN A 119 -5.79 17.50 0.42
CA ASN A 119 -6.75 18.24 -0.40
C ASN A 119 -7.52 19.31 0.39
N ARG A 120 -7.65 19.19 1.72
CA ARG A 120 -8.18 20.28 2.56
C ARG A 120 -7.26 21.50 2.63
N LYS A 121 -5.94 21.32 2.43
CA LYS A 121 -4.95 22.41 2.49
C LYS A 121 -4.83 23.19 1.19
N ILE A 122 -5.26 22.61 0.07
CA ILE A 122 -5.23 23.25 -1.25
C ILE A 122 -6.65 23.77 -1.51
N PRO A 123 -6.92 25.08 -1.40
CA PRO A 123 -8.21 25.62 -1.82
C PRO A 123 -8.41 25.24 -3.28
N VAL A 124 -9.54 24.63 -3.60
CA VAL A 124 -9.98 24.43 -4.98
C VAL A 124 -10.39 25.81 -5.50
N THR A 125 -9.43 26.61 -5.95
CA THR A 125 -9.73 27.69 -6.90
C THR A 125 -10.00 27.00 -8.23
N GLN A 126 -11.29 26.82 -8.52
CA GLN A 126 -11.78 26.54 -9.87
C GLN A 126 -11.46 27.71 -10.80
#